data_AF-A0A6G4WRX6-F1
#
_entry.id   AF-A0A6G4WRX6-F1
#
_cell.length_a   1.000
_cell.length_b   1.000
_cell.length_c   1.000
_cell.angle_alpha   90.00
_cell.angle_beta   90.00
_cell.angle_gamma   90.00
#
_symmetry.space_group_name_H-M   'P 1'
#
loop_
_entity.id
_entity.type
_entity.pdbx_description
1 polymer ?
#
loop_
_entity_poly.entity_id
_entity_poly.type
_entity_poly.pdbx_seq_one_letter_code
_entity_poly.pdbx_strand_id
1 'polypeptide(L)'
;MTELPDDEDHAPLLVDPVAARIVRAAQVCDGDTVLASFETPRDRMPVADYFNDQYTARPKSYDPTCGCGSCATMADHEGPFVNLGDDNPWEVCDPWPAVDLVLVVPARQLA
;
A
#
# COMPACT_ATOMS: atom_id res chain seq x y z
N MET A 1 29.89 10.93 -4.97
CA MET A 1 28.55 10.40 -4.69
C MET A 1 27.75 11.61 -4.25
N THR A 2 26.79 12.06 -5.05
CA THR A 2 25.93 13.18 -4.67
C THR A 2 24.99 12.65 -3.58
N GLU A 3 24.95 13.30 -2.43
CA GLU A 3 23.96 12.97 -1.39
C GLU A 3 22.55 13.19 -1.97
N LEU A 4 21.64 12.28 -1.67
CA LEU A 4 20.24 12.47 -2.01
C LEU A 4 19.71 13.68 -1.22
N PRO A 5 18.77 14.45 -1.78
CA PRO A 5 18.09 15.52 -1.05
C PRO A 5 17.50 14.99 0.27
N ASP A 6 17.58 15.79 1.33
CA ASP A 6 16.89 15.52 2.60
C ASP A 6 15.49 16.13 2.53
N ASP A 7 14.60 15.48 1.77
CA ASP A 7 13.21 15.87 1.59
C ASP A 7 12.26 14.65 1.62
N GLU A 8 10.96 14.91 1.67
CA GLU A 8 9.93 13.88 1.85
C GLU A 8 9.91 12.86 0.69
N ASP A 9 10.24 13.27 -0.53
CA ASP A 9 10.28 12.38 -1.71
C ASP A 9 11.49 11.42 -1.66
N HIS A 10 12.46 11.69 -0.80
CA HIS A 10 13.67 10.89 -0.60
C HIS A 10 13.80 10.37 0.83
N ALA A 11 12.69 10.36 1.59
CA ALA A 11 12.67 9.90 2.97
C ALA A 11 13.22 8.46 3.10
N PRO A 12 14.04 8.18 4.13
CA PRO A 12 14.61 6.86 4.33
C PRO A 12 13.52 5.84 4.69
N LEU A 13 13.78 4.57 4.37
CA LEU A 13 12.91 3.49 4.83
C LEU A 13 12.95 3.38 6.35
N LEU A 14 11.77 3.22 6.97
CA LEU A 14 11.63 3.07 8.42
C LEU A 14 11.94 1.63 8.88
N VAL A 15 12.06 0.72 7.92
CA VAL A 15 12.24 -0.72 8.10
C VAL A 15 13.38 -1.23 7.20
N ASP A 16 13.99 -2.35 7.58
CA ASP A 16 15.03 -2.99 6.75
C ASP A 16 14.41 -3.56 5.44
N PRO A 17 14.78 -3.03 4.25
CA PRO A 17 14.23 -3.50 2.99
C PRO A 17 14.70 -4.90 2.59
N VAL A 18 15.67 -5.51 3.28
CA VAL A 18 16.09 -6.89 2.96
C VAL A 18 14.91 -7.85 3.04
N ALA A 19 13.92 -7.50 3.87
CA ALA A 19 12.70 -8.24 4.05
C ALA A 19 11.56 -7.86 3.08
N ALA A 20 11.76 -6.88 2.20
CA ALA A 20 10.72 -6.40 1.29
C ALA A 20 10.34 -7.44 0.23
N ARG A 21 9.04 -7.56 -0.05
CA ARG A 21 8.44 -8.48 -1.03
C ARG A 21 7.31 -7.78 -1.77
N ILE A 22 7.15 -8.06 -3.06
CA ILE A 22 5.94 -7.70 -3.80
C ILE A 22 4.90 -8.79 -3.57
N VAL A 23 3.71 -8.40 -3.11
CA VAL A 23 2.57 -9.28 -2.87
C VAL A 23 1.31 -8.70 -3.50
N ARG A 24 0.25 -9.50 -3.64
CA ARG A 24 -1.08 -8.96 -3.95
C ARG A 24 -1.67 -8.29 -2.71
N ALA A 25 -2.51 -7.28 -2.90
CA ALA A 25 -3.21 -6.59 -1.81
C ALA A 25 -3.96 -7.58 -0.90
N ALA A 26 -4.61 -8.60 -1.47
CA ALA A 26 -5.30 -9.63 -0.68
C ALA A 26 -4.38 -10.55 0.15
N GLN A 27 -3.07 -10.46 0.00
CA GLN A 27 -2.08 -11.23 0.78
C GLN A 27 -1.41 -10.40 1.88
N VAL A 28 -1.67 -9.09 1.91
CA VAL A 28 -1.19 -8.22 2.98
C VAL A 28 -1.81 -8.67 4.30
N CYS A 29 -0.97 -8.84 5.30
CA CYS A 29 -1.36 -9.26 6.63
C CYS A 29 -1.36 -8.09 7.61
N ASP A 30 -2.10 -8.26 8.70
CA ASP A 30 -2.07 -7.32 9.84
C ASP A 30 -0.63 -7.15 10.34
N GLY A 31 -0.20 -5.89 10.47
CA GLY A 31 1.14 -5.53 10.91
C GLY A 31 2.21 -5.43 9.82
N ASP A 32 1.93 -5.81 8.56
CA ASP A 32 2.88 -5.63 7.46
C ASP A 32 3.11 -4.13 7.22
N THR A 33 4.34 -3.71 6.95
CA THR A 33 4.62 -2.31 6.57
C THR A 33 4.51 -2.15 5.06
N VAL A 34 3.62 -1.28 4.59
CA VAL A 34 3.44 -0.97 3.17
C VAL A 34 4.39 0.15 2.76
N LEU A 35 5.14 -0.07 1.68
CA LEU A 35 6.18 0.84 1.18
C LEU A 35 5.81 1.50 -0.14
N ALA A 36 5.13 0.77 -1.02
CA ALA A 36 4.80 1.24 -2.36
C ALA A 36 3.63 0.44 -2.94
N SER A 37 2.98 1.00 -3.94
CA SER A 37 2.06 0.30 -4.82
C SER A 37 2.59 0.25 -6.25
N PHE A 38 1.98 -0.57 -7.09
CA PHE A 38 2.34 -0.65 -8.50
C PHE A 38 1.10 -0.40 -9.35
N GLU A 39 1.20 0.56 -10.28
CA GLU A 39 0.20 0.72 -11.31
C GLU A 39 0.22 -0.50 -12.23
N THR A 40 -0.90 -1.22 -12.32
CA THR A 40 -1.03 -2.33 -13.26
C THR A 40 -1.06 -1.78 -14.69
N PRO A 41 -0.03 -1.99 -15.52
CA PRO A 41 0.01 -1.36 -16.82
C PRO A 41 -0.79 -2.18 -17.82
N ARG A 42 -1.52 -1.51 -18.71
CA ARG A 42 -2.16 -2.19 -19.85
C ARG A 42 -1.14 -2.68 -20.89
N ASP A 43 0.04 -2.04 -21.02
CA ASP A 43 1.04 -2.37 -22.07
C ASP A 43 2.53 -2.01 -21.77
N ARG A 44 2.94 -1.72 -20.53
CA ARG A 44 4.31 -1.27 -20.18
C ARG A 44 4.85 -1.90 -18.89
N MET A 45 6.07 -1.54 -18.47
CA MET A 45 6.61 -1.94 -17.16
C MET A 45 5.84 -1.21 -16.04
N PRO A 46 5.46 -1.88 -14.93
CA PRO A 46 4.68 -1.25 -13.86
C PRO A 46 5.44 -0.05 -13.27
N VAL A 47 4.74 1.07 -13.10
CA VAL A 47 5.26 2.24 -12.39
C VAL A 47 4.97 2.02 -10.91
N ALA A 48 6.00 2.11 -10.07
CA ALA A 48 5.83 2.06 -8.63
C ALA A 48 5.48 3.46 -8.13
N ASP A 49 4.43 3.56 -7.32
CA ASP A 49 4.14 4.76 -6.54
C ASP A 49 4.64 4.52 -5.11
N TYR A 50 5.67 5.26 -4.72
CA TYR A 50 6.33 5.11 -3.43
C TYR A 50 5.66 6.00 -2.38
N PHE A 51 5.44 5.44 -1.19
CA PHE A 51 4.86 6.19 -0.09
C PHE A 51 5.96 6.77 0.78
N ASN A 52 6.08 8.10 0.76
CA ASN A 52 6.92 8.86 1.69
C ASN A 52 6.56 8.58 3.15
N ASP A 53 5.27 8.46 3.46
CA ASP A 53 4.74 8.00 4.74
C ASP A 53 4.39 6.51 4.70
N GLN A 54 5.40 5.66 4.90
CA GLN A 54 5.22 4.21 5.09
C GLN A 54 4.27 3.93 6.26
N TYR A 55 3.35 2.98 6.09
CA TYR A 55 2.31 2.72 7.09
C TYR A 55 2.17 1.24 7.40
N THR A 56 1.64 0.96 8.59
CA THR A 56 1.34 -0.40 9.03
C THR A 56 -0.05 -0.79 8.55
N ALA A 57 -0.16 -1.89 7.80
CA ALA A 57 -1.44 -2.40 7.34
C ALA A 57 -2.26 -2.97 8.50
N ARG A 58 -3.57 -2.67 8.47
CA ARG A 58 -4.62 -3.22 9.33
C ARG A 58 -5.76 -3.74 8.44
N PRO A 59 -5.55 -4.84 7.68
CA PRO A 59 -6.50 -5.26 6.67
C PRO A 59 -7.88 -5.60 7.24
N LYS A 60 -8.91 -5.13 6.56
CA LYS A 60 -10.32 -5.37 6.86
C LYS A 60 -11.12 -5.56 5.57
N SER A 61 -12.33 -6.07 5.72
CA SER A 61 -13.25 -6.18 4.57
C SER A 61 -13.59 -4.80 4.03
N TYR A 62 -13.61 -4.68 2.70
CA TYR A 62 -14.14 -3.50 2.03
C TYR A 62 -15.65 -3.37 2.30
N ASP A 63 -16.09 -2.17 2.68
CA ASP A 63 -17.50 -1.83 2.86
C ASP A 63 -17.94 -0.88 1.73
N PRO A 64 -18.72 -1.36 0.74
CA PRO A 64 -19.18 -0.53 -0.36
C PRO A 64 -20.20 0.54 0.05
N THR A 65 -20.72 0.49 1.28
CA THR A 65 -21.64 1.51 1.82
C THR A 65 -20.89 2.63 2.55
N CYS A 66 -19.58 2.51 2.71
CA CYS A 66 -18.73 3.54 3.28
C CYS A 66 -18.73 4.78 2.36
N GLY A 67 -19.15 5.93 2.90
CA GLY A 67 -19.27 7.17 2.14
C GLY A 67 -17.98 7.98 1.99
N CYS A 68 -16.81 7.43 2.33
CA CYS A 68 -15.55 8.16 2.19
C CYS A 68 -15.11 8.23 0.71
N GLY A 69 -14.31 9.25 0.38
CA GLY A 69 -13.83 9.48 -0.99
C GLY A 69 -13.11 8.26 -1.59
N SER A 70 -12.20 7.64 -0.83
CA SER A 70 -11.44 6.47 -1.31
C SER A 70 -12.33 5.26 -1.58
N CYS A 71 -13.34 4.99 -0.76
CA CYS A 71 -14.28 3.89 -1.02
C CYS A 71 -15.18 4.19 -2.23
N ALA A 72 -15.52 5.46 -2.45
CA ALA A 72 -16.32 5.90 -3.60
C ALA A 72 -15.55 5.75 -4.93
N THR A 73 -14.23 6.00 -4.97
CA THR A 73 -13.43 5.79 -6.19
C THR A 73 -13.35 4.33 -6.61
N MET A 74 -13.64 3.40 -5.71
CA MET A 74 -13.60 1.95 -5.97
C MET A 74 -14.95 1.37 -6.40
N ALA A 75 -16.04 2.14 -6.33
CA ALA A 75 -17.40 1.63 -6.54
C ALA A 75 -17.62 1.02 -7.94
N ASP A 76 -16.90 1.53 -8.96
CA ASP A 76 -17.03 1.08 -10.35
C ASP A 76 -15.97 0.04 -10.75
N HIS A 77 -15.05 -0.33 -9.86
CA HIS A 77 -14.06 -1.36 -10.14
C HIS A 77 -14.69 -2.77 -10.10
N GLU A 78 -14.24 -3.66 -10.98
CA GLU A 78 -14.69 -5.06 -10.98
C GLU A 78 -13.78 -5.94 -10.10
N GLY A 79 -14.40 -6.93 -9.43
CA GLY A 79 -13.68 -7.98 -8.72
C GLY A 79 -13.67 -7.82 -7.19
N PRO A 80 -12.90 -8.66 -6.48
CA PRO A 80 -12.80 -8.59 -5.03
C PRO A 80 -11.93 -7.42 -4.58
N PHE A 81 -12.26 -6.86 -3.41
CA PHE A 81 -11.53 -5.77 -2.77
C PHE A 81 -11.08 -6.13 -1.36
N VAL A 82 -10.01 -5.47 -0.92
CA VAL A 82 -9.60 -5.42 0.48
C VAL A 82 -9.40 -3.98 0.87
N ASN A 83 -9.63 -3.65 2.14
CA ASN A 83 -9.25 -2.37 2.70
C ASN A 83 -8.03 -2.61 3.58
N LEU A 84 -6.87 -2.04 3.26
CA LEU A 84 -5.63 -2.28 4.00
C LEU A 84 -5.57 -1.52 5.32
N GLY A 85 -6.55 -0.67 5.61
CA GLY A 85 -6.73 -0.02 6.90
C GLY A 85 -7.33 1.38 6.78
N ASP A 86 -7.68 1.95 7.92
CA ASP A 86 -8.04 3.36 8.09
C ASP A 86 -7.21 4.06 9.18
N ASP A 87 -6.31 3.33 9.84
CA ASP A 87 -5.29 3.83 10.76
C ASP A 87 -3.99 4.13 9.99
N ASN A 88 -4.12 4.83 8.86
CA ASN A 88 -3.01 5.28 8.03
C ASN A 88 -2.81 6.80 8.20
N PRO A 89 -1.66 7.36 7.75
CA PRO A 89 -1.33 8.78 7.92
C PRO A 89 -2.37 9.76 7.34
N TRP A 90 -3.22 9.30 6.42
CA TRP A 90 -4.21 10.12 5.72
C TRP A 90 -5.62 10.06 6.34
N GLU A 91 -5.82 9.29 7.42
CA GLU A 91 -7.10 9.15 8.15
C GLU A 91 -8.31 8.80 7.25
N VAL A 92 -8.06 8.09 6.15
CA VAL A 92 -9.08 7.62 5.21
C VAL A 92 -8.98 6.11 5.04
N CYS A 93 -10.06 5.47 4.57
CA CYS A 93 -9.97 4.08 4.13
C CYS A 93 -8.95 3.93 2.99
N ASP A 94 -8.31 2.77 2.95
CA ASP A 94 -7.34 2.40 1.94
C ASP A 94 -7.81 1.16 1.14
N PRO A 95 -8.83 1.30 0.28
CA PRO A 95 -9.39 0.18 -0.49
C PRO A 95 -8.57 -0.10 -1.76
N TRP A 96 -8.29 -1.38 -1.99
CA TRP A 96 -7.53 -1.87 -3.14
C TRP A 96 -8.27 -3.02 -3.84
N PRO A 97 -8.17 -3.14 -5.17
CA PRO A 97 -8.47 -4.39 -5.84
C PRO A 97 -7.58 -5.49 -5.27
N ALA A 98 -8.16 -6.63 -4.93
CA ALA A 98 -7.46 -7.74 -4.29
C ALA A 98 -6.26 -8.27 -5.09
N VAL A 99 -6.23 -8.01 -6.40
CA VAL A 99 -5.19 -8.46 -7.33
C VAL A 99 -4.04 -7.47 -7.48
N ASP A 100 -4.22 -6.21 -7.07
CA ASP A 100 -3.21 -5.17 -7.23
C ASP A 100 -1.97 -5.51 -6.41
N LEU A 101 -0.81 -5.05 -6.88
CA LEU A 101 0.46 -5.36 -6.27
C LEU A 101 0.90 -4.24 -5.33
N VAL A 102 1.44 -4.64 -4.19
CA VAL A 102 2.03 -3.74 -3.19
C VAL A 102 3.38 -4.29 -2.73
N LEU A 103 4.31 -3.40 -2.43
CA LEU A 103 5.59 -3.71 -1.81
C LEU A 103 5.44 -3.62 -0.30
N VAL A 104 5.72 -4.70 0.41
CA VAL A 104 5.62 -4.75 1.88
C VAL A 104 6.87 -5.32 2.53
N VAL A 105 7.13 -4.91 3.78
CA VAL A 105 7.98 -5.66 4.70
C VAL A 105 7.08 -6.44 5.66
N PRO A 106 7.16 -7.78 5.70
CA PRO A 106 6.25 -8.57 6.52
C PRO A 106 6.46 -8.38 8.03
N ALA A 107 5.38 -8.28 8.81
CA ALA A 107 5.41 -8.04 10.25
C ALA A 107 6.31 -9.02 11.02
N ARG A 108 6.26 -10.30 10.62
CA ARG A 108 7.05 -11.40 11.21
C ARG A 108 8.57 -11.25 11.07
N GLN A 109 9.03 -10.31 10.24
CA GLN A 109 10.45 -10.03 10.01
C GLN A 109 10.91 -8.72 10.68
N LEU A 110 9.99 -8.02 11.37
CA LEU A 110 10.25 -6.76 12.09
C LEU A 110 10.46 -6.96 13.60
N ALA A 111 10.50 -8.21 14.07
CA ALA A 111 10.64 -8.61 15.48
C ALA A 111 12.06 -9.06 15.83
#